data_AF-A0A963FJH2-F1
#
_entry.id   AF-A0A963FJH2-F1
#
_cell.length_a   1.000
_cell.length_b   1.000
_cell.length_c   1.000
_cell.angle_alpha   90.00
_cell.angle_beta   90.00
_cell.angle_gamma   90.00
#
_symmetry.space_group_name_H-M   'P 1'
#
loop_
_entity.id
_entity.type
_entity.pdbx_description
1 polymer ?
#
loop_
_entity_poly.entity_id
_entity_poly.type
_entity_poly.pdbx_seq_one_letter_code
_entity_poly.pdbx_strand_id
1 'polypeptide(L)'
;MYRDERFLRIYRGSDGQVLHARPVLSGTGTEMPVVADIDNDGHAELLVCSDARIFNGNPAVDSGVYAFESANDDWAPTRAIWNQHSYHITNINDDGTIPTHEQPSWLVHNTYRLNAFPGRDPLALPDLSVSLLRFDQTSQARPRLTVRVGNGGLTPTGEARLTFYQGDPAVGGILLGDQIVAPLAVGEYRDLSLDAVELFNQNELYVVVDAANAIDECNEVNNQMAIPLATLATVGSLTVATDAPTYTSDATAHLSALILNTGALSGTFTAVLQVEDSNGQVVTRFDDVDLENLSVGTSHPIGVDWPANGILTGDYQLHGLLYDDRGEPIDEDLAPFQIVSTLLADRQASLRTTTDRAEYNANDLVRIDNLLRNLSTDALFSDITLQVQVVDPRGTDILRQGIPIGQLAPGQQTPHGLTLPLSGAEPGAYQVHAQAVDIRFGLLATDEAGFTVAQAFNRSLNGLIETEKPQVVRGEANACMDRLSTLGGTLTNLEIRQRLVNLETGEVVLDRIRNLDTLNGDAPEHQEAIDTAELPPGNYACLLQARPAPDPRRLRKADEDWQTLSYAYFQVVLPQGIVEPLAVPLLNSANLALLILMTVWIGLRHRTVTHPQGGPRR
;
A
#
# COMPACT_ATOMS: atom_id res chain seq x y z
N MET A 1 -27.78 74.62 -31.12
CA MET A 1 -27.28 76.00 -30.90
C MET A 1 -27.91 76.94 -31.93
N TYR A 2 -28.21 78.18 -31.55
CA TYR A 2 -28.70 79.20 -32.47
C TYR A 2 -28.32 80.60 -31.99
N ARG A 3 -27.92 81.48 -32.91
CA ARG A 3 -27.61 82.88 -32.63
C ARG A 3 -28.49 83.78 -33.50
N ASP A 4 -29.18 84.72 -32.84
CA ASP A 4 -29.89 85.82 -33.49
C ASP A 4 -29.11 87.13 -33.35
N GLU A 5 -29.71 88.26 -33.75
CA GLU A 5 -29.07 89.57 -33.72
C GLU A 5 -28.82 90.10 -32.29
N ARG A 6 -29.29 89.40 -31.26
CA ARG A 6 -29.22 89.82 -29.86
C ARG A 6 -28.54 88.81 -28.94
N PHE A 7 -28.75 87.52 -29.15
CA PHE A 7 -28.36 86.46 -28.23
C PHE A 7 -27.80 85.26 -28.97
N LEU A 8 -26.71 84.73 -28.42
CA LEU A 8 -26.30 83.36 -28.60
C LEU A 8 -27.09 82.48 -27.63
N ARG A 9 -27.70 81.39 -28.12
CA ARG A 9 -28.42 80.42 -27.30
C ARG A 9 -27.99 78.99 -27.58
N ILE A 10 -27.83 78.23 -26.50
CA ILE A 10 -27.61 76.78 -26.52
C ILE A 10 -28.90 76.12 -26.04
N TYR A 11 -29.36 75.12 -26.79
CA TYR A 11 -30.60 74.40 -26.52
C TYR A 11 -30.30 72.93 -26.31
N ARG A 12 -31.03 72.28 -25.41
CA ARG A 12 -31.06 70.83 -25.33
C ARG A 12 -31.76 70.29 -26.57
N GLY A 13 -31.09 69.41 -27.31
CA GLY A 13 -31.58 68.92 -28.60
C GLY A 13 -32.87 68.09 -28.51
N SER A 14 -33.12 67.41 -27.38
CA SER A 14 -34.26 66.50 -27.22
C SER A 14 -35.61 67.21 -27.02
N ASP A 15 -35.63 68.37 -26.38
CA ASP A 15 -36.85 69.07 -25.97
C ASP A 15 -36.86 70.58 -26.31
N GLY A 16 -35.74 71.12 -26.80
CA GLY A 16 -35.61 72.54 -27.12
C GLY A 16 -35.53 73.45 -25.90
N GLN A 17 -35.26 72.93 -24.70
CA GLN A 17 -35.01 73.77 -23.52
C GLN A 17 -33.77 74.65 -23.74
N VAL A 18 -33.86 75.95 -23.45
CA VAL A 18 -32.68 76.83 -23.44
C VAL A 18 -31.79 76.46 -22.26
N LEU A 19 -30.60 75.93 -22.54
CA LEU A 19 -29.60 75.60 -21.52
C LEU A 19 -28.72 76.81 -21.18
N HIS A 20 -28.40 77.63 -22.18
CA HIS A 20 -27.59 78.83 -22.01
C HIS A 20 -28.05 79.93 -22.95
N ALA A 21 -27.97 81.19 -22.50
CA ALA A 21 -28.22 82.37 -23.33
C ALA A 21 -27.28 83.51 -22.92
N ARG A 22 -26.54 84.05 -23.88
CA ARG A 22 -25.64 85.20 -23.67
C ARG A 22 -25.93 86.29 -24.70
N PRO A 23 -25.99 87.58 -24.28
CA PRO A 23 -26.06 88.69 -25.22
C PRO A 23 -24.82 88.73 -26.12
N VAL A 24 -25.01 88.61 -27.43
CA VAL A 24 -23.97 88.74 -28.46
C VAL A 24 -24.60 89.46 -29.65
N LEU A 25 -24.55 90.79 -29.62
CA LEU A 25 -25.32 91.62 -30.55
C LEU A 25 -24.70 91.59 -31.95
N SER A 26 -25.54 91.63 -32.99
CA SER A 26 -25.10 91.92 -34.35
C SER A 26 -26.08 92.78 -35.15
N GLY A 27 -25.57 93.46 -36.18
CA GLY A 27 -26.33 94.16 -37.20
C GLY A 27 -26.89 93.26 -38.32
N THR A 28 -27.13 91.96 -38.08
CA THR A 28 -27.64 90.98 -39.08
C THR A 28 -26.65 90.53 -40.15
N GLY A 29 -25.35 90.54 -39.85
CA GLY A 29 -24.30 90.19 -40.80
C GLY A 29 -23.26 89.16 -40.34
N THR A 30 -23.19 88.82 -39.06
CA THR A 30 -22.09 88.01 -38.48
C THR A 30 -22.57 86.87 -37.56
N GLU A 31 -23.84 86.48 -37.65
CA GLU A 31 -24.54 85.58 -36.72
C GLU A 31 -24.09 84.11 -36.75
N MET A 32 -23.40 83.65 -37.80
CA MET A 32 -23.04 82.24 -37.90
C MET A 32 -22.03 81.84 -36.81
N PRO A 33 -22.39 80.91 -35.91
CA PRO A 33 -21.42 80.34 -35.00
C PRO A 33 -20.51 79.34 -35.72
N VAL A 34 -19.25 79.28 -35.29
CA VAL A 34 -18.27 78.28 -35.71
C VAL A 34 -18.03 77.33 -34.53
N VAL A 35 -17.99 76.02 -34.80
CA VAL A 35 -17.71 74.99 -33.78
C VAL A 35 -16.48 74.20 -34.22
N ALA A 36 -15.37 74.35 -33.51
CA ALA A 36 -14.10 73.69 -33.83
C ALA A 36 -13.26 73.58 -32.56
N ASP A 37 -12.37 72.59 -32.53
CA ASP A 37 -11.31 72.44 -31.53
C ASP A 37 -10.20 73.48 -31.87
N ILE A 38 -10.20 74.62 -31.21
CA ILE A 38 -9.34 75.76 -31.56
C ILE A 38 -8.03 75.82 -30.77
N ASP A 39 -7.97 75.15 -29.63
CA ASP A 39 -6.80 75.10 -28.75
C ASP A 39 -6.15 73.71 -28.67
N ASN A 40 -6.72 72.72 -29.36
CA ASN A 40 -6.20 71.37 -29.54
C ASN A 40 -6.19 70.57 -28.23
N ASP A 41 -7.24 70.72 -27.41
CA ASP A 41 -7.49 69.91 -26.21
C ASP A 41 -8.35 68.67 -26.51
N GLY A 42 -8.92 68.57 -27.71
CA GLY A 42 -9.76 67.47 -28.15
C GLY A 42 -11.26 67.67 -27.93
N HIS A 43 -11.66 68.80 -27.36
CA HIS A 43 -13.05 69.20 -27.13
C HIS A 43 -13.46 70.26 -28.16
N ALA A 44 -14.72 70.71 -28.11
CA ALA A 44 -15.22 71.70 -29.05
C ALA A 44 -15.30 73.07 -28.39
N GLU A 45 -14.88 74.10 -29.12
CA GLU A 45 -15.12 75.49 -28.73
C GLU A 45 -16.10 76.13 -29.71
N LEU A 46 -16.75 77.16 -29.21
CA LEU A 46 -17.71 77.95 -29.97
C LEU A 46 -17.14 79.35 -30.24
N LEU A 47 -16.95 79.68 -31.52
CA LEU A 47 -16.55 81.00 -31.95
C LEU A 47 -17.74 81.79 -32.50
N VAL A 48 -17.92 83.01 -31.99
CA VAL A 48 -18.95 83.95 -32.47
C VAL A 48 -18.40 85.37 -32.55
N CYS A 49 -18.85 86.12 -33.54
CA CYS A 49 -18.49 87.53 -33.71
C CYS A 49 -19.55 88.45 -33.11
N SER A 50 -19.16 89.54 -32.47
CA SER A 50 -20.06 90.65 -32.17
C SER A 50 -19.59 91.93 -32.83
N ASP A 51 -20.51 92.61 -33.51
CA ASP A 51 -20.30 93.92 -34.14
C ASP A 51 -21.13 95.01 -33.44
N ALA A 52 -21.46 94.79 -32.15
CA ALA A 52 -22.30 95.66 -31.32
C ALA A 52 -21.91 97.14 -31.38
N ARG A 53 -20.62 97.45 -31.45
CA ARG A 53 -20.07 98.80 -31.50
C ARG A 53 -20.44 99.54 -32.78
N ILE A 54 -20.61 98.83 -33.90
CA ILE A 54 -20.97 99.42 -35.19
C ILE A 54 -22.47 99.73 -35.25
N PHE A 55 -23.31 98.84 -34.71
CA PHE A 55 -24.77 98.91 -34.93
C PHE A 55 -25.59 99.41 -33.75
N ASN A 56 -25.09 99.29 -32.51
CA ASN A 56 -25.81 99.77 -31.32
C ASN A 56 -25.20 101.02 -30.69
N GLY A 57 -24.04 101.50 -31.17
CA GLY A 57 -23.40 102.73 -30.71
C GLY A 57 -23.05 102.76 -29.21
N ASN A 58 -23.23 101.64 -28.51
CA ASN A 58 -23.05 101.52 -27.07
C ASN A 58 -21.63 101.03 -26.77
N PRO A 59 -20.74 101.87 -26.20
CA PRO A 59 -19.38 101.47 -25.88
C PRO A 59 -19.28 100.46 -24.73
N ALA A 60 -20.39 100.15 -24.05
CA ALA A 60 -20.45 99.20 -22.93
C ALA A 60 -20.74 97.74 -23.38
N VAL A 61 -20.90 97.47 -24.68
CA VAL A 61 -21.05 96.10 -25.20
C VAL A 61 -19.82 95.73 -26.02
N ASP A 62 -19.08 94.76 -25.53
CA ASP A 62 -17.85 94.27 -26.14
C ASP A 62 -18.11 93.80 -27.59
N SER A 63 -17.24 94.21 -28.52
CA SER A 63 -17.25 93.80 -29.93
C SER A 63 -15.94 93.10 -30.26
N GLY A 64 -15.99 92.11 -31.14
CA GLY A 64 -14.84 91.26 -31.46
C GLY A 64 -15.25 89.82 -31.72
N VAL A 65 -14.28 88.91 -31.67
CA VAL A 65 -14.49 87.46 -31.73
C VAL A 65 -14.45 86.92 -30.30
N TYR A 66 -15.45 86.13 -29.93
CA TYR A 66 -15.49 85.39 -28.67
C TYR A 66 -15.29 83.93 -28.95
N ALA A 67 -14.38 83.30 -28.20
CA ALA A 67 -14.33 81.86 -28.03
C ALA A 67 -15.04 81.50 -26.72
N PHE A 68 -15.77 80.39 -26.74
CA PHE A 68 -16.42 79.81 -25.58
C PHE A 68 -16.01 78.35 -25.49
N GLU A 69 -15.57 77.95 -24.31
CA GLU A 69 -15.27 76.58 -23.92
C GLU A 69 -16.27 76.12 -22.85
N SER A 70 -16.37 74.82 -22.62
CA SER A 70 -17.08 74.32 -21.45
C SER A 70 -16.21 74.47 -20.21
N ALA A 71 -16.81 74.73 -19.04
CA ALA A 71 -16.04 74.85 -17.80
C ALA A 71 -15.46 73.51 -17.30
N ASN A 72 -15.97 72.39 -17.84
CA ASN A 72 -15.60 71.03 -17.43
C ASN A 72 -15.08 70.21 -18.63
N ASP A 73 -14.77 70.84 -19.77
CA ASP A 73 -14.39 70.15 -21.02
C ASP A 73 -15.37 69.05 -21.46
N ASP A 74 -16.65 69.20 -21.15
CA ASP A 74 -17.69 68.19 -21.43
C ASP A 74 -18.37 68.34 -22.81
N TRP A 75 -17.86 69.23 -23.68
CA TRP A 75 -18.40 69.39 -25.03
C TRP A 75 -17.84 68.31 -25.97
N ALA A 76 -18.70 67.86 -26.90
CA ALA A 76 -18.39 66.76 -27.78
C ALA A 76 -17.13 67.03 -28.63
N PRO A 77 -16.26 66.03 -28.82
CA PRO A 77 -15.01 66.20 -29.55
C PRO A 77 -15.28 66.49 -31.02
N THR A 78 -14.50 67.40 -31.61
CA THR A 78 -14.69 67.87 -32.99
C THR A 78 -13.37 68.07 -33.71
N ARG A 79 -13.41 68.27 -35.04
CA ARG A 79 -12.21 68.60 -35.82
C ARG A 79 -11.80 70.05 -35.56
N ALA A 80 -10.50 70.32 -35.63
CA ALA A 80 -9.92 71.66 -35.47
C ALA A 80 -10.17 72.62 -36.67
N ILE A 81 -11.09 72.29 -37.59
CA ILE A 81 -11.23 73.00 -38.86
C ILE A 81 -12.69 73.32 -39.23
N TRP A 82 -12.92 74.59 -39.59
CA TRP A 82 -14.17 75.11 -40.15
C TRP A 82 -13.89 76.25 -41.15
N ASN A 83 -13.60 75.92 -42.41
CA ASN A 83 -13.08 76.85 -43.42
C ASN A 83 -14.15 77.59 -44.25
N GLN A 84 -15.44 77.26 -44.09
CA GLN A 84 -16.48 77.71 -45.01
C GLN A 84 -17.84 77.90 -44.32
N HIS A 85 -18.67 78.79 -44.87
CA HIS A 85 -20.01 79.07 -44.33
C HIS A 85 -20.97 77.87 -44.40
N SER A 86 -20.95 77.13 -45.51
CA SER A 86 -21.69 75.87 -45.65
C SER A 86 -20.79 74.70 -45.27
N TYR A 87 -20.20 74.71 -44.07
CA TYR A 87 -19.25 73.66 -43.66
C TYR A 87 -19.85 72.26 -43.86
N HIS A 88 -19.04 71.36 -44.39
CA HIS A 88 -19.32 69.94 -44.45
C HIS A 88 -17.99 69.22 -44.58
N ILE A 89 -17.88 68.06 -43.92
CA ILE A 89 -16.63 67.33 -43.75
C ILE A 89 -15.94 67.03 -45.08
N THR A 90 -16.70 66.74 -46.14
CA THR A 90 -16.16 66.31 -47.44
C THR A 90 -15.48 67.41 -48.24
N ASN A 91 -15.61 68.70 -47.89
CA ASN A 91 -14.99 69.81 -48.63
C ASN A 91 -13.57 70.14 -48.17
N ILE A 92 -13.14 69.65 -47.00
CA ILE A 92 -11.81 69.94 -46.47
C ILE A 92 -11.25 68.78 -45.64
N ASN A 93 -10.00 68.42 -45.89
CA ASN A 93 -9.24 67.41 -45.15
C ASN A 93 -8.67 67.98 -43.84
N ASP A 94 -8.30 67.11 -42.90
CA ASP A 94 -7.72 67.52 -41.60
C ASP A 94 -6.36 68.22 -41.73
N ASP A 95 -5.64 67.99 -42.84
CA ASP A 95 -4.40 68.67 -43.18
C ASP A 95 -4.62 70.06 -43.85
N GLY A 96 -5.88 70.50 -43.95
CA GLY A 96 -6.28 71.77 -44.56
C GLY A 96 -6.31 71.76 -46.09
N THR A 97 -6.03 70.64 -46.75
CA THR A 97 -6.12 70.52 -48.21
C THR A 97 -7.58 70.39 -48.68
N ILE A 98 -7.87 70.93 -49.86
CA ILE A 98 -9.19 70.83 -50.51
C ILE A 98 -9.19 69.59 -51.43
N PRO A 99 -10.14 68.65 -51.26
CA PRO A 99 -10.27 67.49 -52.15
C PRO A 99 -10.49 67.92 -53.60
N THR A 100 -9.75 67.32 -54.54
CA THR A 100 -9.90 67.57 -55.97
C THR A 100 -11.26 67.11 -56.53
N HIS A 101 -11.85 66.11 -55.87
CA HIS A 101 -13.19 65.61 -56.13
C HIS A 101 -13.93 65.44 -54.81
N GLU A 102 -14.72 66.44 -54.45
CA GLU A 102 -15.57 66.38 -53.27
C GLU A 102 -16.66 65.31 -53.43
N GLN A 103 -16.78 64.41 -52.47
CA GLN A 103 -17.93 63.52 -52.39
C GLN A 103 -19.16 64.29 -51.89
N PRO A 104 -20.36 64.09 -52.49
CA PRO A 104 -21.56 64.75 -51.99
C PRO A 104 -21.84 64.39 -50.53
N SER A 105 -21.72 65.37 -49.61
CA SER A 105 -21.84 65.14 -48.16
C SER A 105 -23.12 64.37 -47.77
N TRP A 106 -24.25 64.68 -48.43
CA TRP A 106 -25.55 64.05 -48.17
C TRP A 106 -25.63 62.56 -48.53
N LEU A 107 -24.66 62.01 -49.27
CA LEU A 107 -24.57 60.58 -49.58
C LEU A 107 -23.66 59.80 -48.62
N VAL A 108 -22.90 60.48 -47.75
CA VAL A 108 -21.91 59.84 -46.87
C VAL A 108 -22.14 60.12 -45.39
N HIS A 109 -22.15 61.39 -44.98
CA HIS A 109 -22.20 61.77 -43.57
C HIS A 109 -23.34 62.75 -43.25
N ASN A 110 -23.89 63.42 -44.26
CA ASN A 110 -24.93 64.45 -44.14
C ASN A 110 -24.56 65.57 -43.15
N THR A 111 -23.39 66.18 -43.34
CA THR A 111 -22.71 67.04 -42.34
C THR A 111 -22.77 68.53 -42.64
N TYR A 112 -23.82 69.03 -43.30
CA TYR A 112 -23.97 70.47 -43.50
C TYR A 112 -24.10 71.19 -42.15
N ARG A 113 -23.14 72.07 -41.86
CA ARG A 113 -22.98 72.83 -40.61
C ARG A 113 -22.90 71.93 -39.37
N LEU A 114 -22.32 70.74 -39.54
CA LEU A 114 -21.99 69.80 -38.48
C LEU A 114 -20.49 69.50 -38.57
N ASN A 115 -19.78 69.74 -37.47
CA ASN A 115 -18.38 69.37 -37.34
C ASN A 115 -18.28 68.18 -36.37
N ALA A 116 -17.76 67.08 -36.91
CA ALA A 116 -17.64 65.78 -36.26
C ALA A 116 -16.50 65.03 -36.96
N PHE A 117 -15.99 63.97 -36.34
CA PHE A 117 -14.98 63.12 -37.00
C PHE A 117 -15.63 62.16 -38.00
N PRO A 118 -15.17 62.10 -39.27
CA PRO A 118 -15.67 61.13 -40.22
C PRO A 118 -15.44 59.70 -39.70
N GLY A 119 -16.51 58.89 -39.66
CA GLY A 119 -16.45 57.49 -39.23
C GLY A 119 -16.44 57.25 -37.70
N ARG A 120 -16.58 58.31 -36.89
CA ARG A 120 -16.75 58.23 -35.43
C ARG A 120 -18.18 58.64 -35.07
N ASP A 121 -18.81 57.93 -34.14
CA ASP A 121 -20.04 58.41 -33.51
C ASP A 121 -19.68 59.63 -32.62
N PRO A 122 -20.34 60.80 -32.76
CA PRO A 122 -20.08 61.97 -31.92
C PRO A 122 -20.23 61.74 -30.41
N LEU A 123 -20.91 60.66 -30.00
CA LEU A 123 -21.08 60.25 -28.61
C LEU A 123 -20.21 59.03 -28.23
N ALA A 124 -19.25 58.64 -29.09
CA ALA A 124 -18.32 57.56 -28.82
C ALA A 124 -17.31 57.98 -27.73
N LEU A 125 -17.37 57.27 -26.60
CA LEU A 125 -16.46 57.38 -25.45
C LEU A 125 -15.63 56.09 -25.30
N PRO A 126 -14.47 56.15 -24.62
CA PRO A 126 -13.77 54.96 -24.14
C PRO A 126 -14.58 54.25 -23.03
N ASP A 127 -14.15 53.05 -22.65
CA ASP A 127 -14.71 52.25 -21.55
C ASP A 127 -13.56 51.49 -20.91
N LEU A 128 -12.92 52.06 -19.88
CA LEU A 128 -11.94 51.27 -19.14
C LEU A 128 -12.69 50.19 -18.37
N SER A 129 -12.01 49.07 -18.18
CA SER A 129 -12.59 47.95 -17.47
C SER A 129 -11.49 47.14 -16.83
N VAL A 130 -11.76 46.61 -15.64
CA VAL A 130 -10.87 45.67 -14.96
C VAL A 130 -11.47 44.28 -14.96
N SER A 131 -10.65 43.28 -15.24
CA SER A 131 -11.04 41.88 -15.23
C SER A 131 -9.86 40.98 -14.88
N LEU A 132 -10.13 39.69 -14.64
CA LEU A 132 -9.10 38.65 -14.46
C LEU A 132 -8.03 39.02 -13.41
N LEU A 133 -8.45 39.54 -12.26
CA LEU A 133 -7.55 39.71 -11.13
C LEU A 133 -7.08 38.33 -10.65
N ARG A 134 -5.79 38.09 -10.83
CA ARG A 134 -5.06 36.86 -10.52
C ARG A 134 -4.06 37.12 -9.42
N PHE A 135 -3.85 36.07 -8.64
CA PHE A 135 -3.00 36.07 -7.47
C PHE A 135 -2.07 34.87 -7.53
N ASP A 136 -0.77 35.11 -7.55
CA ASP A 136 0.25 34.08 -7.66
C ASP A 136 1.14 34.05 -6.40
N GLN A 137 1.13 32.91 -5.68
CA GLN A 137 1.96 32.65 -4.49
C GLN A 137 3.11 31.65 -4.74
N THR A 138 3.39 31.29 -5.99
CA THR A 138 4.18 30.08 -6.33
C THR A 138 5.63 30.04 -5.81
N SER A 139 6.20 31.09 -5.20
CA SER A 139 7.61 31.00 -4.74
C SER A 139 8.13 31.97 -3.67
N GLN A 140 7.34 32.79 -2.98
CA GLN A 140 7.87 33.70 -1.95
C GLN A 140 6.77 34.16 -0.99
N ALA A 141 7.15 34.51 0.26
CA ALA A 141 6.29 35.13 1.27
C ALA A 141 5.60 36.45 0.83
N ARG A 142 5.85 36.90 -0.41
CA ARG A 142 5.27 38.09 -1.03
C ARG A 142 4.69 37.72 -2.41
N PRO A 143 3.36 37.74 -2.58
CA PRO A 143 2.70 37.33 -3.83
C PRO A 143 2.85 38.35 -4.96
N ARG A 144 2.57 37.90 -6.18
CA ARG A 144 2.37 38.76 -7.36
C ARG A 144 0.87 38.89 -7.65
N LEU A 145 0.42 40.12 -7.84
CA LEU A 145 -0.93 40.44 -8.34
C LEU A 145 -0.85 40.71 -9.84
N THR A 146 -1.82 40.22 -10.61
CA THR A 146 -1.96 40.53 -12.03
C THR A 146 -3.41 40.79 -12.37
N VAL A 147 -3.71 41.91 -13.02
CA VAL A 147 -5.06 42.26 -13.47
C VAL A 147 -5.04 42.63 -14.95
N ARG A 148 -6.14 42.36 -15.64
CA ARG A 148 -6.37 42.82 -17.00
C ARG A 148 -7.12 44.13 -16.98
N VAL A 149 -6.55 45.15 -17.64
CA VAL A 149 -7.25 46.39 -17.96
C VAL A 149 -7.57 46.39 -19.45
N GLY A 150 -8.82 46.66 -19.83
CA GLY A 150 -9.26 46.68 -21.23
C GLY A 150 -10.07 47.91 -21.58
N ASN A 151 -10.12 48.24 -22.87
CA ASN A 151 -10.98 49.28 -23.42
C ASN A 151 -12.16 48.65 -24.21
N GLY A 152 -13.34 48.63 -23.61
CA GLY A 152 -14.59 48.13 -24.22
C GLY A 152 -15.33 49.14 -25.10
N GLY A 153 -14.82 50.37 -25.19
CA GLY A 153 -15.53 51.52 -25.71
C GLY A 153 -15.38 51.65 -27.22
N LEU A 154 -15.77 52.82 -27.73
CA LEU A 154 -15.74 53.11 -29.16
C LEU A 154 -14.60 54.04 -29.57
N THR A 155 -13.77 54.49 -28.62
CA THR A 155 -12.59 55.33 -28.86
C THR A 155 -11.40 54.88 -28.02
N PRO A 156 -10.15 55.21 -28.42
CA PRO A 156 -8.99 54.98 -27.57
C PRO A 156 -9.12 55.69 -26.22
N THR A 157 -8.49 55.14 -25.18
CA THR A 157 -8.44 55.77 -23.85
C THR A 157 -7.31 56.79 -23.77
N GLY A 158 -7.39 57.69 -22.80
CA GLY A 158 -6.20 58.40 -22.30
C GLY A 158 -5.28 57.48 -21.48
N GLU A 159 -4.21 58.07 -20.93
CA GLU A 159 -3.43 57.42 -19.88
C GLU A 159 -4.24 57.39 -18.58
N ALA A 160 -4.32 56.23 -17.93
CA ALA A 160 -5.06 56.04 -16.69
C ALA A 160 -4.17 55.47 -15.59
N ARG A 161 -4.60 55.61 -14.34
CA ARG A 161 -3.92 55.01 -13.18
C ARG A 161 -4.67 53.79 -12.69
N LEU A 162 -3.96 52.66 -12.57
CA LEU A 162 -4.47 51.44 -11.96
C LEU A 162 -3.92 51.34 -10.53
N THR A 163 -4.80 51.13 -9.56
CA THR A 163 -4.44 51.11 -8.14
C THR A 163 -4.92 49.84 -7.47
N PHE A 164 -4.06 49.22 -6.66
CA PHE A 164 -4.32 47.97 -5.94
C PHE A 164 -4.52 48.27 -4.45
N TYR A 165 -5.56 47.70 -3.85
CA TYR A 165 -5.91 47.87 -2.46
C TYR A 165 -6.19 46.54 -1.76
N GLN A 166 -5.99 46.52 -0.45
CA GLN A 166 -6.52 45.50 0.44
C GLN A 166 -7.68 46.09 1.26
N GLY A 167 -8.88 45.58 1.02
CA GLY A 167 -10.15 46.17 1.43
C GLY A 167 -10.65 47.24 0.46
N ASP A 168 -11.94 47.56 0.56
CA ASP A 168 -12.63 48.53 -0.31
C ASP A 168 -12.04 49.95 -0.12
N PRO A 169 -11.50 50.60 -1.17
CA PRO A 169 -10.95 51.94 -1.08
C PRO A 169 -11.98 53.01 -0.66
N ALA A 170 -13.28 52.82 -0.95
CA ALA A 170 -14.33 53.76 -0.60
C ALA A 170 -14.55 53.91 0.91
N VAL A 171 -14.13 52.91 1.69
CA VAL A 171 -14.26 52.89 3.16
C VAL A 171 -12.90 52.83 3.88
N GLY A 172 -11.81 53.16 3.18
CA GLY A 172 -10.47 53.26 3.76
C GLY A 172 -9.58 52.02 3.59
N GLY A 173 -9.73 51.28 2.48
CA GLY A 173 -8.82 50.21 2.08
C GLY A 173 -7.35 50.61 2.07
N ILE A 174 -6.46 49.66 2.34
CA ILE A 174 -5.01 49.88 2.42
C ILE A 174 -4.42 49.87 1.01
N LEU A 175 -3.72 50.92 0.62
CA LEU A 175 -3.01 51.00 -0.66
C LEU A 175 -1.84 49.99 -0.69
N LEU A 176 -1.85 49.08 -1.66
CA LEU A 176 -0.79 48.10 -1.89
C LEU A 176 0.24 48.60 -2.90
N GLY A 177 -0.21 49.39 -3.89
CA GLY A 177 0.63 49.95 -4.94
C GLY A 177 -0.20 50.39 -6.16
N ASP A 178 0.47 50.94 -7.16
CA ASP A 178 -0.17 51.42 -8.39
C ASP A 178 0.68 51.15 -9.63
N GLN A 179 0.05 51.25 -10.79
CA GLN A 179 0.64 51.12 -12.12
C GLN A 179 0.04 52.15 -13.08
N ILE A 180 0.81 52.54 -14.10
CA ILE A 180 0.34 53.40 -15.18
C ILE A 180 -0.21 52.53 -16.31
N VAL A 181 -1.43 52.83 -16.74
CA VAL A 181 -2.08 52.26 -17.91
C VAL A 181 -1.91 53.26 -19.06
N ALA A 182 -0.93 53.02 -19.93
CA ALA A 182 -0.81 53.78 -21.18
C ALA A 182 -2.12 53.75 -22.01
N PRO A 183 -2.35 54.67 -22.96
CA PRO A 183 -3.50 54.64 -23.85
C PRO A 183 -3.76 53.27 -24.48
N LEU A 184 -5.01 52.82 -24.45
CA LEU A 184 -5.47 51.56 -25.05
C LEU A 184 -6.34 51.85 -26.28
N ALA A 185 -6.04 51.20 -27.39
CA ALA A 185 -6.91 51.22 -28.56
C ALA A 185 -8.25 50.52 -28.29
N VAL A 186 -9.24 50.73 -29.16
CA VAL A 186 -10.56 50.08 -29.06
C VAL A 186 -10.40 48.55 -29.08
N GLY A 187 -10.94 47.87 -28.06
CA GLY A 187 -10.85 46.43 -27.90
C GLY A 187 -9.49 45.92 -27.43
N GLU A 188 -8.51 46.80 -27.19
CA GLU A 188 -7.21 46.44 -26.64
C GLU A 188 -7.34 46.16 -25.13
N TYR A 189 -6.52 45.22 -24.66
CA TYR A 189 -6.33 44.99 -23.24
C TYR A 189 -4.85 44.79 -22.92
N ARG A 190 -4.51 44.99 -21.66
CA ARG A 190 -3.18 44.75 -21.13
C ARG A 190 -3.24 44.18 -19.73
N ASP A 191 -2.40 43.18 -19.49
CA ASP A 191 -2.22 42.59 -18.18
C ASP A 191 -1.10 43.37 -17.46
N LEU A 192 -1.43 43.96 -16.31
CA LEU A 192 -0.51 44.72 -15.46
C LEU A 192 -0.29 43.95 -14.17
N SER A 193 0.93 44.01 -13.64
CA SER A 193 1.30 43.26 -12.43
C SER A 193 1.90 44.15 -11.35
N LEU A 194 1.66 43.77 -10.10
CA LEU A 194 2.34 44.29 -8.92
C LEU A 194 3.06 43.12 -8.25
N ASP A 195 4.38 43.16 -8.24
CA ASP A 195 5.23 42.11 -7.67
C ASP A 195 5.52 42.37 -6.18
N ALA A 196 5.79 41.29 -5.44
CA ALA A 196 6.25 41.32 -4.05
C ALA A 196 5.35 42.12 -3.08
N VAL A 197 4.03 41.95 -3.23
CA VAL A 197 3.03 42.66 -2.45
C VAL A 197 3.06 42.21 -0.99
N GLU A 198 2.93 43.15 -0.06
CA GLU A 198 2.78 42.86 1.37
C GLU A 198 1.30 42.91 1.72
N LEU A 199 0.79 41.83 2.29
CA LEU A 199 -0.60 41.73 2.73
C LEU A 199 -0.66 41.86 4.25
N PHE A 200 -1.64 42.62 4.74
CA PHE A 200 -1.77 42.99 6.14
C PHE A 200 -2.90 42.24 6.86
N ASN A 201 -3.90 41.75 6.13
CA ASN A 201 -5.06 41.03 6.67
C ASN A 201 -5.73 40.11 5.63
N GLN A 202 -6.90 39.55 5.94
CA GLN A 202 -7.68 38.67 5.06
C GLN A 202 -8.82 39.38 4.30
N ASN A 203 -8.84 40.72 4.25
CA ASN A 203 -9.84 41.47 3.48
C ASN A 203 -9.69 41.22 1.97
N GLU A 204 -10.74 41.44 1.19
CA GLU A 204 -10.69 41.26 -0.27
C GLU A 204 -9.62 42.14 -0.93
N LEU A 205 -9.05 41.67 -2.04
CA LEU A 205 -8.20 42.49 -2.90
C LEU A 205 -9.07 43.28 -3.85
N TYR A 206 -8.89 44.60 -3.87
CA TYR A 206 -9.56 45.52 -4.78
C TYR A 206 -8.56 46.06 -5.80
N VAL A 207 -9.04 46.22 -7.04
CA VAL A 207 -8.33 46.93 -8.11
C VAL A 207 -9.28 47.95 -8.71
N VAL A 208 -8.79 49.16 -8.87
CA VAL A 208 -9.54 50.28 -9.47
C VAL A 208 -8.68 50.94 -10.52
N VAL A 209 -9.18 51.02 -11.75
CA VAL A 209 -8.60 51.85 -12.80
C VAL A 209 -9.33 53.19 -12.84
N ASP A 210 -8.60 54.26 -13.11
CA ASP A 210 -9.11 55.63 -13.16
C ASP A 210 -9.95 56.03 -11.93
N ALA A 211 -9.44 55.75 -10.73
CA ALA A 211 -10.16 56.09 -9.48
C ALA A 211 -10.43 57.59 -9.29
N ALA A 212 -9.77 58.46 -10.07
CA ALA A 212 -10.00 59.90 -10.07
C ALA A 212 -11.12 60.33 -11.03
N ASN A 213 -11.66 59.41 -11.83
CA ASN A 213 -12.64 59.65 -12.88
C ASN A 213 -12.17 60.74 -13.85
N ALA A 214 -10.90 60.65 -14.27
CA ALA A 214 -10.25 61.64 -15.12
C ALA A 214 -10.51 61.43 -16.61
N ILE A 215 -10.98 60.25 -17.00
CA ILE A 215 -11.39 59.93 -18.38
C ILE A 215 -12.90 59.79 -18.39
N ASP A 216 -13.58 60.54 -19.27
CA ASP A 216 -15.01 60.37 -19.48
C ASP A 216 -15.30 59.06 -20.23
N GLU A 217 -16.04 58.16 -19.61
CA GLU A 217 -16.31 56.83 -20.15
C GLU A 217 -17.79 56.58 -20.42
N CYS A 218 -18.11 55.65 -21.33
CA CYS A 218 -19.51 55.28 -21.55
C CYS A 218 -20.06 54.39 -20.42
N ASN A 219 -19.19 53.85 -19.56
CA ASN A 219 -19.56 53.01 -18.43
C ASN A 219 -18.55 53.15 -17.28
N GLU A 220 -18.92 53.86 -16.22
CA GLU A 220 -18.02 54.09 -15.08
C GLU A 220 -18.03 52.95 -14.03
N VAL A 221 -18.92 51.96 -14.16
CA VAL A 221 -19.17 51.00 -13.06
C VAL A 221 -18.36 49.69 -13.16
N ASN A 222 -17.65 49.47 -14.26
CA ASN A 222 -16.77 48.31 -14.51
C ASN A 222 -15.28 48.64 -14.32
N ASN A 223 -14.97 49.83 -13.79
CA ASN A 223 -13.62 50.28 -13.46
C ASN A 223 -13.04 49.68 -12.17
N GLN A 224 -13.83 48.85 -11.48
CA GLN A 224 -13.40 48.17 -10.26
C GLN A 224 -13.72 46.66 -10.26
N MET A 225 -12.84 45.89 -9.62
CA MET A 225 -13.02 44.46 -9.37
C MET A 225 -12.47 44.13 -7.98
N ALA A 226 -13.12 43.19 -7.30
CA ALA A 226 -12.65 42.65 -6.04
C ALA A 226 -12.61 41.12 -6.07
N ILE A 227 -11.64 40.52 -5.37
CA ILE A 227 -11.60 39.07 -5.11
C ILE A 227 -11.38 38.79 -3.62
N PRO A 228 -12.09 37.81 -3.04
CA PRO A 228 -11.88 37.43 -1.64
C PRO A 228 -10.54 36.70 -1.44
N LEU A 229 -9.72 37.17 -0.50
CA LEU A 229 -8.47 36.51 -0.11
C LEU A 229 -8.69 35.14 0.54
N ALA A 230 -9.85 34.92 1.18
CA ALA A 230 -10.22 33.64 1.78
C ALA A 230 -10.39 32.49 0.76
N THR A 231 -10.46 32.81 -0.54
CA THR A 231 -10.54 31.78 -1.59
C THR A 231 -9.19 31.21 -1.98
N LEU A 232 -8.09 31.82 -1.52
CA LEU A 232 -6.73 31.42 -1.86
C LEU A 232 -6.35 30.13 -1.12
N ALA A 233 -5.61 29.26 -1.81
CA ALA A 233 -5.10 28.03 -1.21
C ALA A 233 -4.15 28.38 -0.06
N THR A 234 -4.39 27.79 1.11
CA THR A 234 -3.46 27.85 2.24
C THR A 234 -2.23 27.04 1.86
N VAL A 235 -1.04 27.65 1.91
CA VAL A 235 0.22 26.98 1.60
C VAL A 235 1.02 26.83 2.88
N GLY A 236 1.46 25.61 3.16
CA GLY A 236 2.31 25.27 4.28
C GLY A 236 3.22 24.12 3.94
N SER A 237 4.16 23.83 4.85
CA SER A 237 4.98 22.63 4.78
C SER A 237 4.91 21.86 6.09
N LEU A 238 5.09 20.55 6.00
CA LEU A 238 5.19 19.63 7.12
C LEU A 238 6.54 18.92 7.08
N THR A 239 7.18 18.78 8.22
CA THR A 239 8.34 17.90 8.37
C THR A 239 8.14 17.03 9.57
N VAL A 240 8.33 15.72 9.44
CA VAL A 240 8.23 14.76 10.53
C VAL A 240 9.60 14.18 10.89
N ALA A 241 9.78 13.84 12.15
CA ALA A 241 11.03 13.26 12.63
C ALA A 241 10.78 12.35 13.85
N THR A 242 11.65 11.36 13.98
CA THR A 242 11.77 10.51 15.16
C THR A 242 13.01 10.91 15.96
N ASP A 243 12.98 10.75 17.28
CA ASP A 243 14.15 11.05 18.13
C ASP A 243 15.29 10.01 17.98
N ALA A 244 14.97 8.82 17.49
CA ALA A 244 15.94 7.76 17.17
C ALA A 244 15.52 6.97 15.91
N PRO A 245 16.48 6.39 15.17
CA PRO A 245 16.18 5.54 14.02
C PRO A 245 15.78 4.10 14.41
N THR A 246 15.95 3.72 15.67
CA THR A 246 15.70 2.36 16.15
C THR A 246 15.26 2.37 17.61
N TYR A 247 14.23 1.60 17.93
CA TYR A 247 13.66 1.44 19.26
C TYR A 247 13.57 -0.03 19.64
N THR A 248 13.71 -0.34 20.92
CA THR A 248 13.35 -1.66 21.43
C THR A 248 11.84 -1.79 21.58
N SER A 249 11.32 -3.02 21.56
CA SER A 249 9.89 -3.33 21.70
C SER A 249 9.25 -2.91 23.04
N ASP A 250 10.03 -2.40 24.00
CA ASP A 250 9.57 -1.84 25.27
C ASP A 250 9.83 -0.33 25.42
N ALA A 251 10.48 0.29 24.43
CA ALA A 251 10.76 1.72 24.43
C ALA A 251 9.52 2.55 24.05
N THR A 252 9.57 3.83 24.40
CA THR A 252 8.62 4.84 23.90
C THR A 252 9.36 5.69 22.88
N ALA A 253 8.84 5.76 21.65
CA ALA A 253 9.36 6.63 20.61
C ALA A 253 8.83 8.05 20.80
N HIS A 254 9.72 9.04 20.77
CA HIS A 254 9.33 10.44 20.78
C HIS A 254 9.26 10.94 19.34
N LEU A 255 8.05 11.07 18.84
CA LEU A 255 7.73 11.43 17.47
C LEU A 255 7.41 12.91 17.42
N SER A 256 7.83 13.57 16.35
CA SER A 256 7.66 15.01 16.20
C SER A 256 7.27 15.39 14.79
N ALA A 257 6.56 16.52 14.69
CA ALA A 257 6.27 17.18 13.43
C ALA A 257 6.44 18.69 13.58
N LEU A 258 6.82 19.36 12.50
CA LEU A 258 6.92 20.81 12.42
C LEU A 258 6.10 21.29 11.24
N ILE A 259 5.03 22.03 11.54
CA ILE A 259 4.22 22.71 10.54
C ILE A 259 4.78 24.11 10.36
N LEU A 260 5.01 24.55 9.13
CA LEU A 260 5.42 25.92 8.81
C LEU A 260 4.43 26.52 7.83
N ASN A 261 3.88 27.69 8.17
CA ASN A 261 3.09 28.46 7.20
C ASN A 261 4.05 29.19 6.24
N THR A 262 4.12 28.71 5.00
CA THR A 262 4.96 29.25 3.92
C THR A 262 4.20 30.21 3.01
N GLY A 263 2.88 30.33 3.17
CA GLY A 263 2.03 31.26 2.42
C GLY A 263 2.17 32.71 2.87
N ALA A 264 1.51 33.62 2.14
CA ALA A 264 1.60 35.06 2.40
C ALA A 264 0.58 35.60 3.44
N LEU A 265 -0.28 34.74 3.97
CA LEU A 265 -1.34 35.09 4.92
C LEU A 265 -1.35 34.12 6.09
N SER A 266 -1.96 34.51 7.21
CA SER A 266 -2.28 33.55 8.26
C SER A 266 -3.26 32.51 7.73
N GLY A 267 -2.97 31.23 8.02
CA GLY A 267 -3.72 30.09 7.51
C GLY A 267 -4.23 29.20 8.63
N THR A 268 -5.26 28.41 8.31
CA THR A 268 -5.72 27.32 9.17
C THR A 268 -5.24 26.00 8.57
N PHE A 269 -4.72 25.13 9.43
CA PHE A 269 -4.13 23.85 9.03
C PHE A 269 -4.67 22.73 9.90
N THR A 270 -4.81 21.53 9.34
CA THR A 270 -5.04 20.30 10.12
C THR A 270 -3.87 19.36 9.91
N ALA A 271 -3.17 19.01 10.98
CA ALA A 271 -2.09 18.03 10.91
C ALA A 271 -2.56 16.67 11.45
N VAL A 272 -2.32 15.62 10.68
CA VAL A 272 -2.63 14.23 11.04
C VAL A 272 -1.32 13.45 11.09
N LEU A 273 -1.05 12.83 12.24
CA LEU A 273 0.09 11.94 12.40
C LEU A 273 -0.40 10.50 12.54
N GLN A 274 0.30 9.56 11.91
CA GLN A 274 0.06 8.14 12.07
C GLN A 274 1.35 7.33 11.96
N VAL A 275 1.42 6.19 12.66
CA VAL A 275 2.47 5.20 12.50
C VAL A 275 1.97 4.09 11.60
N GLU A 276 2.76 3.76 10.58
CA GLU A 276 2.46 2.70 9.61
C GLU A 276 3.53 1.61 9.64
N ASP A 277 3.12 0.38 9.32
CA ASP A 277 4.04 -0.74 9.10
C ASP A 277 4.63 -0.73 7.67
N SER A 278 5.51 -1.68 7.38
CA SER A 278 6.15 -1.84 6.06
C SER A 278 5.18 -2.08 4.89
N ASN A 279 3.91 -2.38 5.15
CA ASN A 279 2.87 -2.57 4.14
C ASN A 279 1.97 -1.32 3.99
N GLY A 280 2.26 -0.24 4.71
CA GLY A 280 1.43 0.96 4.77
C GLY A 280 0.16 0.79 5.61
N GLN A 281 0.07 -0.25 6.44
CA GLN A 281 -1.06 -0.42 7.34
C GLN A 281 -0.88 0.48 8.57
N VAL A 282 -1.91 1.27 8.88
CA VAL A 282 -1.91 2.14 10.08
C VAL A 282 -1.94 1.28 11.34
N VAL A 283 -0.86 1.37 12.11
CA VAL A 283 -0.67 0.73 13.42
C VAL A 283 -1.25 1.61 14.53
N THR A 284 -1.06 2.92 14.40
CA THR A 284 -1.60 3.91 15.35
C THR A 284 -1.88 5.20 14.60
N ARG A 285 -3.06 5.79 14.84
CA ARG A 285 -3.41 7.13 14.36
C ARG A 285 -3.58 8.03 15.58
N PHE A 286 -2.94 9.20 15.57
CA PHE A 286 -3.07 10.19 16.63
C PHE A 286 -4.30 11.08 16.40
N ASP A 287 -4.66 11.87 17.42
CA ASP A 287 -5.69 12.89 17.30
C ASP A 287 -5.25 13.99 16.33
N ASP A 288 -6.21 14.52 15.58
CA ASP A 288 -5.95 15.59 14.61
C ASP A 288 -5.60 16.87 15.38
N VAL A 289 -4.61 17.61 14.87
CA VAL A 289 -4.18 18.88 15.45
C VAL A 289 -4.61 20.00 14.53
N ASP A 290 -5.67 20.68 14.95
CA ASP A 290 -6.19 21.87 14.29
C ASP A 290 -5.41 23.12 14.72
N LEU A 291 -4.83 23.82 13.75
CA LEU A 291 -4.07 25.04 13.94
C LEU A 291 -4.83 26.20 13.30
N GLU A 292 -5.51 27.00 14.11
CA GLU A 292 -6.20 28.20 13.63
C GLU A 292 -5.25 29.40 13.55
N ASN A 293 -5.33 30.17 12.45
CA ASN A 293 -4.64 31.45 12.27
C ASN A 293 -3.11 31.39 12.50
N LEU A 294 -2.44 30.31 12.07
CA LEU A 294 -0.98 30.22 12.11
C LEU A 294 -0.39 31.34 11.26
N SER A 295 0.38 32.23 11.87
CA SER A 295 0.89 33.45 11.23
C SER A 295 1.90 33.15 10.12
N VAL A 296 2.01 34.03 9.13
CA VAL A 296 2.98 33.91 8.02
C VAL A 296 4.41 33.70 8.55
N GLY A 297 5.10 32.70 7.99
CA GLY A 297 6.50 32.38 8.34
C GLY A 297 6.71 31.81 9.73
N THR A 298 5.63 31.58 10.50
CA THR A 298 5.71 30.96 11.83
C THR A 298 5.51 29.45 11.74
N SER A 299 6.16 28.74 12.65
CA SER A 299 6.04 27.29 12.76
C SER A 299 5.37 26.86 14.06
N HIS A 300 4.73 25.69 14.02
CA HIS A 300 4.13 25.04 15.17
C HIS A 300 4.68 23.61 15.33
N PRO A 301 5.40 23.32 16.42
CA PRO A 301 5.88 21.96 16.69
C PRO A 301 4.77 21.12 17.34
N ILE A 302 4.66 19.88 16.88
CA ILE A 302 3.83 18.83 17.49
C ILE A 302 4.77 17.74 17.99
N GLY A 303 4.55 17.26 19.22
CA GLY A 303 5.26 16.12 19.79
C GLY A 303 4.26 15.10 20.31
N VAL A 304 4.46 13.83 19.97
CA VAL A 304 3.64 12.72 20.45
C VAL A 304 4.53 11.58 20.93
N ASP A 305 4.14 10.97 22.04
CA ASP A 305 4.81 9.81 22.61
C ASP A 305 4.11 8.55 22.12
N TRP A 306 4.87 7.65 21.49
CA TRP A 306 4.34 6.39 20.96
C TRP A 306 4.96 5.18 21.66
N PRO A 307 4.23 4.47 22.52
CA PRO A 307 4.76 3.30 23.22
C PRO A 307 4.86 2.11 22.25
N ALA A 308 6.06 1.57 22.03
CA ALA A 308 6.28 0.39 21.19
C ALA A 308 5.89 -0.94 21.88
N ASN A 309 5.33 -0.87 23.09
CA ASN A 309 4.96 -2.04 23.88
C ASN A 309 3.91 -2.91 23.16
N GLY A 310 4.26 -4.16 22.88
CA GLY A 310 3.41 -5.10 22.16
C GLY A 310 3.40 -4.92 20.64
N ILE A 311 4.24 -4.02 20.11
CA ILE A 311 4.47 -3.87 18.69
C ILE A 311 5.49 -4.91 18.22
N LEU A 312 5.22 -5.52 17.06
CA LEU A 312 6.10 -6.52 16.49
C LEU A 312 7.41 -5.89 15.99
N THR A 313 8.50 -6.63 16.06
CA THR A 313 9.77 -6.19 15.45
C THR A 313 9.62 -6.02 13.94
N GLY A 314 10.14 -4.92 13.39
CA GLY A 314 10.04 -4.63 11.95
C GLY A 314 10.36 -3.17 11.61
N ASP A 315 10.16 -2.84 10.33
CA ASP A 315 10.27 -1.49 9.80
C ASP A 315 8.92 -0.78 9.95
N TYR A 316 8.97 0.47 10.42
CA TYR A 316 7.82 1.34 10.59
C TYR A 316 8.16 2.75 10.09
N GLN A 317 7.13 3.57 9.88
CA GLN A 317 7.31 4.97 9.54
C GLN A 317 6.28 5.83 10.26
N LEU A 318 6.72 7.01 10.71
CA LEU A 318 5.84 8.10 11.07
C LEU A 318 5.43 8.79 9.78
N HIS A 319 4.13 8.80 9.50
CA HIS A 319 3.54 9.49 8.36
C HIS A 319 2.79 10.72 8.87
N GLY A 320 3.23 11.88 8.43
CA GLY A 320 2.54 13.13 8.66
C GLY A 320 1.82 13.60 7.41
N LEU A 321 0.58 14.04 7.58
CA LEU A 321 -0.28 14.60 6.54
C LEU A 321 -0.75 16.00 6.99
N LEU A 322 -0.66 16.97 6.09
CA LEU A 322 -1.11 18.35 6.32
C LEU A 322 -2.26 18.68 5.38
N TYR A 323 -3.37 19.19 5.92
CA TYR A 323 -4.55 19.58 5.18
C TYR A 323 -4.88 21.07 5.37
N ASP A 324 -5.54 21.66 4.38
CA ASP A 324 -6.11 23.01 4.48
C ASP A 324 -7.45 23.02 5.23
N ASP A 325 -8.07 24.20 5.33
CA ASP A 325 -9.37 24.42 5.98
C ASP A 325 -10.56 23.78 5.23
N ARG A 326 -10.34 23.30 4.01
CA ARG A 326 -11.32 22.59 3.17
C ARG A 326 -11.11 21.07 3.19
N GLY A 327 -10.04 20.60 3.83
CA GLY A 327 -9.66 19.19 3.89
C GLY A 327 -8.87 18.71 2.67
N GLU A 328 -8.37 19.61 1.83
CA GLU A 328 -7.49 19.26 0.71
C GLU A 328 -6.05 19.08 1.20
N PRO A 329 -5.30 18.09 0.69
CA PRO A 329 -3.93 17.84 1.11
C PRO A 329 -2.99 18.97 0.63
N ILE A 330 -2.18 19.50 1.55
CA ILE A 330 -1.17 20.53 1.30
C ILE A 330 0.22 19.89 1.16
N ASP A 331 0.62 19.06 2.13
CA ASP A 331 1.95 18.49 2.22
C ASP A 331 1.92 17.15 2.98
N GLU A 332 2.90 16.29 2.72
CA GLU A 332 3.08 15.01 3.42
C GLU A 332 4.57 14.73 3.64
N ASP A 333 4.90 14.08 4.75
CA ASP A 333 6.28 13.69 5.03
C ASP A 333 6.35 12.37 5.79
N LEU A 334 7.45 11.64 5.61
CA LEU A 334 7.67 10.29 6.15
C LEU A 334 9.01 10.21 6.90
N ALA A 335 8.98 9.74 8.15
CA ALA A 335 10.17 9.45 8.94
C ALA A 335 10.25 7.94 9.28
N PRO A 336 11.12 7.17 8.60
CA PRO A 336 11.26 5.73 8.85
C PRO A 336 12.06 5.44 10.13
N PHE A 337 11.68 4.38 10.83
CA PHE A 337 12.37 3.86 12.01
C PHE A 337 12.16 2.34 12.15
N GLN A 338 12.94 1.69 13.03
CA GLN A 338 12.85 0.24 13.25
C GLN A 338 12.50 -0.12 14.69
N ILE A 339 11.68 -1.15 14.88
CA ILE A 339 11.49 -1.83 16.17
C ILE A 339 12.31 -3.11 16.20
N VAL A 340 13.21 -3.23 17.16
CA VAL A 340 14.06 -4.41 17.39
C VAL A 340 13.68 -5.12 18.69
N SER A 341 13.92 -6.43 18.75
CA SER A 341 13.60 -7.22 19.95
C SER A 341 14.55 -6.85 21.10
N THR A 342 14.04 -6.93 22.32
CA THR A 342 14.84 -6.79 23.54
C THR A 342 15.67 -8.04 23.86
N LEU A 343 15.40 -9.17 23.22
CA LEU A 343 16.07 -10.45 23.45
C LEU A 343 17.21 -10.70 22.44
N LEU A 344 18.30 -11.30 22.91
CA LEU A 344 19.39 -11.79 22.04
C LEU A 344 18.93 -13.01 21.20
N ALA A 345 19.42 -13.13 19.96
CA ALA A 345 18.98 -14.11 18.96
C ALA A 345 19.06 -15.59 19.41
N ASP A 346 19.99 -15.95 20.30
CA ASP A 346 20.17 -17.31 20.82
C ASP A 346 19.14 -17.74 21.88
N ARG A 347 18.31 -16.79 22.36
CA ARG A 347 17.21 -17.04 23.31
C ARG A 347 15.82 -16.79 22.72
N GLN A 348 15.75 -16.56 21.42
CA GLN A 348 14.53 -16.16 20.73
C GLN A 348 13.67 -17.36 20.29
N ALA A 349 14.25 -18.55 20.14
CA ALA A 349 13.53 -19.78 19.82
C ALA A 349 14.09 -21.00 20.57
N SER A 350 13.30 -22.06 20.68
CA SER A 350 13.76 -23.38 21.14
C SER A 350 13.38 -24.44 20.12
N LEU A 351 14.30 -25.37 19.86
CA LEU A 351 14.08 -26.55 19.05
C LEU A 351 14.20 -27.80 19.94
N ARG A 352 13.30 -28.75 19.75
CA ARG A 352 13.39 -30.08 20.36
C ARG A 352 13.26 -31.15 19.29
N THR A 353 14.26 -32.01 19.16
CA THR A 353 14.31 -33.09 18.17
C THR A 353 14.29 -34.44 18.89
N THR A 354 13.45 -35.36 18.41
CA THR A 354 13.30 -36.70 18.99
C THR A 354 13.07 -37.74 17.89
N THR A 355 13.44 -38.97 18.18
CA THR A 355 13.05 -40.16 17.39
C THR A 355 11.95 -40.93 18.10
N ASP A 356 11.12 -41.66 17.36
CA ASP A 356 10.04 -42.46 17.96
C ASP A 356 10.57 -43.63 18.81
N ARG A 357 11.82 -44.07 18.55
CA ARG A 357 12.50 -45.15 19.28
C ARG A 357 13.98 -44.84 19.45
N ALA A 358 14.59 -45.44 20.46
CA ALA A 358 16.04 -45.40 20.65
C ALA A 358 16.79 -46.44 19.81
N GLU A 359 16.12 -47.52 19.40
CA GLU A 359 16.72 -48.65 18.67
C GLU A 359 15.80 -49.12 17.52
N TYR A 360 16.39 -49.40 16.37
CA TYR A 360 15.74 -49.80 15.11
C TYR A 360 16.46 -50.99 14.47
N ASN A 361 15.79 -51.67 13.54
CA ASN A 361 16.40 -52.67 12.66
C ASN A 361 16.80 -52.07 11.31
N ALA A 362 17.64 -52.79 10.56
CA ALA A 362 18.21 -52.33 9.29
C ALA A 362 17.18 -51.88 8.24
N ASN A 363 15.92 -52.33 8.32
CA ASN A 363 14.85 -51.98 7.38
C ASN A 363 13.69 -51.22 8.02
N ASP A 364 13.82 -50.79 9.28
CA ASP A 364 12.76 -50.04 9.93
C ASP A 364 12.62 -48.62 9.33
N LEU A 365 11.46 -48.02 9.58
CA LEU A 365 11.18 -46.62 9.28
C LEU A 365 11.41 -45.80 10.56
N VAL A 366 12.39 -44.92 10.54
CA VAL A 366 12.67 -43.98 11.65
C VAL A 366 11.74 -42.79 11.49
N ARG A 367 10.98 -42.46 12.53
CA ARG A 367 10.21 -41.22 12.59
C ARG A 367 10.95 -40.20 13.46
N ILE A 368 11.25 -39.04 12.87
CA ILE A 368 11.93 -37.93 13.53
C ILE A 368 10.90 -36.82 13.70
N ASP A 369 10.60 -36.46 14.94
CA ASP A 369 9.67 -35.38 15.29
C ASP A 369 10.47 -34.19 15.86
N ASN A 370 10.24 -33.00 15.28
CA ASN A 370 10.85 -31.74 15.69
C ASN A 370 9.77 -30.80 16.21
N LEU A 371 9.98 -30.16 17.36
CA LEU A 371 9.10 -29.15 17.91
C LEU A 371 9.85 -27.82 18.00
N LEU A 372 9.52 -26.89 17.12
CA LEU A 372 10.04 -25.54 17.12
C LEU A 372 9.08 -24.62 17.88
N ARG A 373 9.60 -23.77 18.77
CA ARG A 373 8.82 -22.78 19.52
C ARG A 373 9.50 -21.42 19.49
N ASN A 374 8.71 -20.39 19.22
CA ASN A 374 9.13 -19.00 19.38
C ASN A 374 9.01 -18.62 20.86
N LEU A 375 10.13 -18.22 21.47
CA LEU A 375 10.22 -17.83 22.88
C LEU A 375 10.12 -16.30 23.07
N SER A 376 10.16 -15.53 21.99
CA SER A 376 10.00 -14.09 22.05
C SER A 376 8.55 -13.71 22.42
N THR A 377 8.41 -12.49 22.94
CA THR A 377 7.10 -11.85 23.22
C THR A 377 6.69 -10.88 22.12
N ASP A 378 7.60 -10.58 21.20
CA ASP A 378 7.59 -9.39 20.34
C ASP A 378 8.12 -9.65 18.92
N ALA A 379 8.81 -10.77 18.67
CA ALA A 379 9.40 -11.06 17.36
C ALA A 379 8.55 -12.06 16.56
N LEU A 380 8.14 -11.67 15.35
CA LEU A 380 7.58 -12.58 14.36
C LEU A 380 8.72 -13.12 13.48
N PHE A 381 9.05 -14.40 13.63
CA PHE A 381 9.98 -15.06 12.73
C PHE A 381 9.28 -15.41 11.42
N SER A 382 9.94 -15.17 10.29
CA SER A 382 9.38 -15.43 8.97
C SER A 382 10.41 -16.14 8.10
N ASP A 383 9.93 -16.94 7.15
CA ASP A 383 10.79 -17.67 6.22
C ASP A 383 11.76 -18.62 6.91
N ILE A 384 11.32 -19.19 8.04
CA ILE A 384 12.14 -20.15 8.79
C ILE A 384 12.26 -21.44 7.99
N THR A 385 13.48 -21.95 7.88
CA THR A 385 13.79 -23.27 7.34
C THR A 385 14.35 -24.16 8.46
N LEU A 386 13.65 -25.26 8.74
CA LEU A 386 14.16 -26.32 9.61
C LEU A 386 15.02 -27.27 8.76
N GLN A 387 16.32 -27.28 9.00
CA GLN A 387 17.26 -28.16 8.33
C GLN A 387 17.53 -29.37 9.22
N VAL A 388 17.24 -30.58 8.72
CA VAL A 388 17.48 -31.84 9.42
C VAL A 388 18.50 -32.65 8.64
N GLN A 389 19.57 -33.05 9.32
CA GLN A 389 20.65 -33.89 8.81
C GLN A 389 20.74 -35.16 9.63
N VAL A 390 20.84 -36.31 8.97
CA VAL A 390 21.08 -37.60 9.64
C VAL A 390 22.40 -38.16 9.15
N VAL A 391 23.28 -38.47 10.11
CA VAL A 391 24.65 -38.94 9.89
C VAL A 391 24.75 -40.39 10.36
N ASP A 392 25.35 -41.23 9.52
CA ASP A 392 25.59 -42.64 9.81
C ASP A 392 26.80 -42.86 10.75
N PRO A 393 27.03 -44.09 11.24
CA PRO A 393 28.15 -44.39 12.14
C PRO A 393 29.54 -44.14 11.55
N ARG A 394 29.66 -43.97 10.22
CA ARG A 394 30.90 -43.67 9.51
C ARG A 394 31.09 -42.16 9.28
N GLY A 395 30.14 -41.33 9.73
CA GLY A 395 30.17 -39.89 9.52
C GLY A 395 29.62 -39.44 8.17
N THR A 396 28.89 -40.32 7.45
CA THR A 396 28.32 -40.01 6.14
C THR A 396 26.88 -39.51 6.28
N ASP A 397 26.54 -38.46 5.54
CA ASP A 397 25.16 -37.95 5.48
C ASP A 397 24.28 -38.92 4.71
N ILE A 398 23.30 -39.50 5.40
CA ILE A 398 22.27 -40.35 4.78
C ILE A 398 20.95 -39.62 4.56
N LEU A 399 20.77 -38.47 5.21
CA LEU A 399 19.66 -37.56 4.97
C LEU A 399 20.11 -36.12 5.17
N ARG A 400 19.68 -35.23 4.26
CA ARG A 400 19.76 -33.78 4.46
C ARG A 400 18.52 -33.15 3.84
N GLN A 401 17.66 -32.57 4.65
CA GLN A 401 16.38 -32.02 4.22
C GLN A 401 16.11 -30.66 4.85
N GLY A 402 15.71 -29.69 4.03
CA GLY A 402 15.17 -28.41 4.50
C GLY A 402 13.65 -28.42 4.45
N ILE A 403 13.00 -28.10 5.56
CA ILE A 403 11.54 -28.01 5.68
C ILE A 403 11.17 -26.53 5.86
N PRO A 404 10.46 -25.91 4.90
CA PRO A 404 9.98 -24.56 5.07
C PRO A 404 8.85 -24.54 6.11
N ILE A 405 9.00 -23.73 7.15
CA ILE A 405 8.02 -23.56 8.22
C ILE A 405 7.12 -22.34 7.92
N GLY A 406 7.69 -21.31 7.29
CA GLY A 406 7.00 -20.04 7.04
C GLY A 406 7.10 -19.14 8.26
N GLN A 407 5.97 -18.75 8.83
CA GLN A 407 5.89 -17.80 9.94
C GLN A 407 5.67 -18.49 11.30
N LEU A 408 6.30 -17.95 12.34
CA LEU A 408 6.13 -18.39 13.72
C LEU A 408 5.95 -17.19 14.65
N ALA A 409 4.72 -16.92 15.05
CA ALA A 409 4.36 -15.79 15.91
C ALA A 409 4.91 -15.93 17.34
N PRO A 410 5.03 -14.82 18.11
CA PRO A 410 5.44 -14.86 19.51
C PRO A 410 4.69 -15.92 20.33
N GLY A 411 5.43 -16.74 21.06
CA GLY A 411 4.88 -17.83 21.88
C GLY A 411 4.33 -19.06 21.12
N GLN A 412 4.22 -19.00 19.79
CA GLN A 412 3.71 -20.10 18.95
C GLN A 412 4.71 -21.27 18.93
N GLN A 413 4.17 -22.50 18.86
CA GLN A 413 4.95 -23.71 18.63
C GLN A 413 4.38 -24.49 17.43
N THR A 414 5.26 -25.14 16.67
CA THR A 414 4.88 -25.93 15.50
C THR A 414 5.65 -27.24 15.43
N PRO A 415 4.95 -28.40 15.37
CA PRO A 415 5.59 -29.70 15.21
C PRO A 415 5.81 -30.02 13.72
N HIS A 416 7.00 -30.53 13.38
CA HIS A 416 7.35 -31.00 12.05
C HIS A 416 8.01 -32.38 12.12
N GLY A 417 7.36 -33.36 11.51
CA GLY A 417 7.83 -34.73 11.43
C GLY A 417 8.38 -35.06 10.04
N LEU A 418 9.38 -35.93 9.99
CA LEU A 418 9.82 -36.60 8.77
C LEU A 418 10.09 -38.07 9.04
N THR A 419 10.14 -38.87 7.98
CA THR A 419 10.38 -40.31 8.05
C THR A 419 11.59 -40.69 7.22
N LEU A 420 12.49 -41.48 7.80
CA LEU A 420 13.70 -42.00 7.16
C LEU A 420 13.62 -43.53 7.04
N PRO A 421 13.48 -44.09 5.83
CA PRO A 421 13.53 -45.53 5.61
C PRO A 421 14.98 -46.04 5.62
N LEU A 422 15.32 -46.95 6.55
CA LEU A 422 16.70 -47.40 6.75
C LEU A 422 17.25 -48.33 5.65
N SER A 423 16.38 -49.05 4.93
CA SER A 423 16.70 -49.77 3.67
C SER A 423 18.03 -50.54 3.64
N GLY A 424 18.30 -51.34 4.67
CA GLY A 424 19.55 -52.09 4.83
C GLY A 424 20.64 -51.33 5.58
N ALA A 425 20.27 -50.45 6.52
CA ALA A 425 21.20 -49.65 7.30
C ALA A 425 22.18 -50.53 8.11
N GLU A 426 23.44 -50.11 8.12
CA GLU A 426 24.51 -50.75 8.87
C GLU A 426 24.25 -50.64 10.39
N PRO A 427 24.57 -51.69 11.17
CA PRO A 427 24.48 -51.61 12.62
C PRO A 427 25.40 -50.52 13.20
N GLY A 428 24.88 -49.70 14.11
CA GLY A 428 25.65 -48.64 14.77
C GLY A 428 24.80 -47.46 15.26
N ALA A 429 25.47 -46.41 15.75
CA ALA A 429 24.82 -45.19 16.24
C ALA A 429 24.68 -44.16 15.11
N TYR A 430 23.46 -43.67 14.92
CA TYR A 430 23.10 -42.61 13.98
C TYR A 430 22.79 -41.34 14.75
N GLN A 431 23.21 -40.20 14.20
CA GLN A 431 22.98 -38.88 14.80
C GLN A 431 22.06 -38.05 13.91
N VAL A 432 21.12 -37.35 14.53
CA VAL A 432 20.19 -36.41 13.91
C VAL A 432 20.58 -35.02 14.40
N HIS A 433 21.03 -34.17 13.48
CA HIS A 433 21.30 -32.77 13.75
C HIS A 433 20.18 -31.93 13.14
N ALA A 434 19.51 -31.11 13.95
CA ALA A 434 18.46 -30.23 13.51
C ALA A 434 18.81 -28.77 13.83
N GLN A 435 18.59 -27.89 12.85
CA GLN A 435 18.79 -26.45 13.02
C GLN A 435 17.65 -25.66 12.38
N ALA A 436 17.10 -24.69 13.11
CA ALA A 436 16.12 -23.73 12.62
C ALA A 436 16.84 -22.44 12.24
N VAL A 437 16.69 -22.01 11.00
CA VAL A 437 17.34 -20.82 10.45
C VAL A 437 16.29 -19.88 9.87
N ASP A 438 16.34 -18.61 10.25
CA ASP A 438 15.54 -17.51 9.70
C ASP A 438 16.41 -16.69 8.74
N ILE A 439 15.84 -16.23 7.64
CA ILE A 439 16.60 -15.51 6.60
C ILE A 439 17.11 -14.14 7.07
N ARG A 440 16.40 -13.50 8.00
CA ARG A 440 16.74 -12.19 8.58
C ARG A 440 17.59 -12.32 9.83
N PHE A 441 17.25 -13.26 10.71
CA PHE A 441 17.90 -13.42 12.02
C PHE A 441 19.02 -14.45 12.05
N GLY A 442 19.18 -15.28 11.01
CA GLY A 442 20.17 -16.34 10.98
C GLY A 442 19.78 -17.56 11.81
N LEU A 443 20.73 -18.15 12.54
CA LEU A 443 20.48 -19.35 13.35
C LEU A 443 19.59 -19.02 14.55
N LEU A 444 18.39 -19.61 14.62
CA LEU A 444 17.43 -19.40 15.72
C LEU A 444 17.61 -20.40 16.86
N ALA A 445 17.75 -21.69 16.53
CA ALA A 445 17.89 -22.77 17.52
C ALA A 445 18.48 -24.03 16.88
N THR A 446 19.17 -24.86 17.67
CA THR A 446 19.66 -26.18 17.29
C THR A 446 19.24 -27.23 18.31
N ASP A 447 19.09 -28.47 17.89
CA ASP A 447 18.98 -29.62 18.79
C ASP A 447 19.51 -30.89 18.11
N GLU A 448 19.83 -31.91 18.92
CA GLU A 448 20.34 -33.19 18.44
C GLU A 448 19.57 -34.36 19.06
N ALA A 449 19.38 -35.41 18.27
CA ALA A 449 18.86 -36.69 18.74
C ALA A 449 19.70 -37.83 18.17
N GLY A 450 19.70 -38.98 18.84
CA GLY A 450 20.41 -40.16 18.38
C GLY A 450 19.54 -41.41 18.43
N PHE A 451 19.81 -42.35 17.52
CA PHE A 451 19.22 -43.69 17.55
C PHE A 451 20.27 -44.73 17.16
N THR A 452 20.04 -45.99 17.53
CA THR A 452 20.90 -47.11 17.14
C THR A 452 20.18 -48.03 16.17
N VAL A 453 20.93 -48.56 15.20
CA VAL A 453 20.48 -49.67 14.36
C VAL A 453 21.13 -50.95 14.88
N ALA A 454 20.32 -51.95 15.22
CA ALA A 454 20.74 -53.26 15.67
C ALA A 454 20.17 -54.35 14.75
N GLN A 455 20.87 -55.48 14.63
CA GLN A 455 20.34 -56.67 13.96
C GLN A 455 19.55 -57.51 14.97
N ALA A 456 18.22 -57.38 15.01
CA ALA A 456 17.38 -58.33 15.74
C ALA A 456 17.13 -59.59 14.90
N PHE A 457 17.82 -60.67 15.23
CA PHE A 457 17.75 -61.97 14.54
C PHE A 457 16.31 -62.51 14.38
N ASN A 458 15.45 -62.28 15.39
CA ASN A 458 14.07 -62.78 15.45
C ASN A 458 13.09 -62.13 14.45
N ARG A 459 13.49 -61.06 13.75
CA ARG A 459 12.68 -60.35 12.76
C ARG A 459 13.27 -60.37 11.36
N SER A 460 14.45 -60.98 11.18
CA SER A 460 15.20 -60.99 9.92
C SER A 460 15.28 -62.36 9.25
N LEU A 461 14.93 -63.44 9.96
CA LEU A 461 14.93 -64.82 9.48
C LEU A 461 13.51 -65.38 9.44
N ASN A 462 13.10 -65.92 8.30
CA ASN A 462 11.88 -66.67 8.11
C ASN A 462 12.21 -68.15 7.89
N GLY A 463 11.37 -69.05 8.40
CA GLY A 463 11.57 -70.50 8.26
C GLY A 463 10.25 -71.24 8.18
N LEU A 464 10.17 -72.19 7.26
CA LEU A 464 9.04 -73.09 7.07
C LEU A 464 9.53 -74.54 7.17
N ILE A 465 8.75 -75.41 7.80
CA ILE A 465 8.99 -76.86 7.78
C ILE A 465 7.70 -77.58 7.43
N GLU A 466 7.79 -78.61 6.59
CA GLU A 466 6.68 -79.44 6.14
C GLU A 466 7.07 -80.91 6.28
N THR A 467 6.08 -81.79 6.44
CA THR A 467 6.28 -83.24 6.42
C THR A 467 5.96 -83.79 5.03
N GLU A 468 6.78 -84.67 4.49
CA GLU A 468 6.57 -85.28 3.17
C GLU A 468 5.22 -86.02 3.09
N LYS A 469 4.86 -86.75 4.17
CA LYS A 469 3.56 -87.43 4.30
C LYS A 469 2.93 -87.10 5.66
N PRO A 470 1.65 -86.68 5.70
CA PRO A 470 0.95 -86.39 6.95
C PRO A 470 0.57 -87.65 7.74
N GLN A 471 0.58 -88.81 7.10
CA GLN A 471 0.36 -90.10 7.74
C GLN A 471 1.19 -91.17 7.02
N VAL A 472 1.84 -92.05 7.79
CA VAL A 472 2.70 -93.13 7.29
C VAL A 472 2.46 -94.43 8.04
N VAL A 473 2.51 -95.54 7.33
CA VAL A 473 2.52 -96.85 7.98
C VAL A 473 3.90 -97.11 8.56
N ARG A 474 3.97 -97.62 9.79
CA ARG A 474 5.24 -97.94 10.47
C ARG A 474 6.14 -98.78 9.56
N GLY A 475 7.34 -98.27 9.27
CA GLY A 475 8.31 -98.86 8.33
C GLY A 475 8.35 -98.21 6.94
N GLU A 476 7.42 -97.31 6.61
CA GLU A 476 7.49 -96.49 5.40
C GLU A 476 8.40 -95.27 5.59
N ALA A 477 9.07 -94.86 4.51
CA ALA A 477 9.86 -93.63 4.52
C ALA A 477 8.96 -92.38 4.65
N ASN A 478 9.39 -91.45 5.52
CA ASN A 478 8.89 -90.09 5.62
C ASN A 478 10.07 -89.11 5.71
N ALA A 479 9.82 -87.81 5.60
CA ALA A 479 10.85 -86.79 5.78
C ALA A 479 10.29 -85.46 6.30
N CYS A 480 11.13 -84.68 6.97
CA CYS A 480 10.87 -83.29 7.31
C CYS A 480 11.64 -82.38 6.34
N MET A 481 10.94 -81.53 5.59
CA MET A 481 11.51 -80.62 4.59
C MET A 481 11.44 -79.19 5.11
N ASP A 482 12.57 -78.50 5.23
CA ASP A 482 12.60 -77.11 5.65
C ASP A 482 13.13 -76.15 4.58
N ARG A 483 12.63 -74.90 4.63
CA ARG A 483 13.07 -73.76 3.81
C ARG A 483 13.31 -72.56 4.70
N LEU A 484 14.39 -71.83 4.44
CA LEU A 484 14.77 -70.63 5.16
C LEU A 484 14.89 -69.45 4.21
N SER A 485 14.51 -68.25 4.66
CA SER A 485 14.76 -67.02 3.89
C SER A 485 15.03 -65.82 4.79
N THR A 486 15.77 -64.82 4.28
CA THR A 486 15.93 -63.53 4.98
C THR A 486 14.83 -62.55 4.59
N LEU A 487 14.36 -61.75 5.54
CA LEU A 487 13.45 -60.62 5.29
C LEU A 487 14.20 -59.34 4.84
N GLY A 488 15.50 -59.47 4.54
CA GLY A 488 16.38 -58.42 4.07
C GLY A 488 17.80 -58.53 4.64
N GLY A 489 18.80 -58.21 3.83
CA GLY A 489 20.22 -58.29 4.21
C GLY A 489 20.77 -59.73 4.23
N THR A 490 22.08 -59.82 4.46
CA THR A 490 22.80 -61.09 4.60
C THR A 490 22.92 -61.45 6.07
N LEU A 491 22.39 -62.61 6.46
CA LEU A 491 22.63 -63.21 7.77
C LEU A 491 23.86 -64.11 7.67
N THR A 492 24.71 -64.11 8.70
CA THR A 492 25.91 -64.95 8.74
C THR A 492 25.97 -65.76 10.01
N ASN A 493 26.67 -66.89 9.94
CA ASN A 493 27.03 -67.74 11.07
C ASN A 493 25.80 -68.20 11.88
N LEU A 494 24.89 -68.94 11.22
CA LEU A 494 23.66 -69.45 11.82
C LEU A 494 23.79 -70.93 12.17
N GLU A 495 23.15 -71.34 13.26
CA GLU A 495 22.87 -72.75 13.56
C GLU A 495 21.39 -73.01 13.38
N ILE A 496 21.05 -74.04 12.60
CA ILE A 496 19.68 -74.48 12.33
C ILE A 496 19.50 -75.86 12.95
N ARG A 497 18.44 -76.04 13.73
CA ARG A 497 18.10 -77.28 14.41
C ARG A 497 16.78 -77.81 13.93
N GLN A 498 16.78 -79.06 13.46
CA GLN A 498 15.56 -79.83 13.26
C GLN A 498 15.40 -80.84 14.39
N ARG A 499 14.20 -80.90 14.98
CA ARG A 499 13.85 -81.87 16.01
C ARG A 499 12.60 -82.65 15.62
N LEU A 500 12.63 -83.97 15.78
CA LEU A 500 11.44 -84.81 15.74
C LEU A 500 11.01 -85.09 17.18
N VAL A 501 9.77 -84.76 17.54
CA VAL A 501 9.23 -84.95 18.89
C VAL A 501 7.98 -85.81 18.82
N ASN A 502 7.92 -86.85 19.65
CA ASN A 502 6.68 -87.58 19.88
C ASN A 502 5.75 -86.69 20.72
N LEU A 503 4.57 -86.36 20.19
CA LEU A 503 3.63 -85.43 20.81
C LEU A 503 2.86 -86.02 22.00
N GLU A 504 2.86 -87.35 22.15
CA GLU A 504 2.16 -88.05 23.23
C GLU A 504 3.06 -88.22 24.46
N THR A 505 4.35 -88.49 24.26
CA THR A 505 5.32 -88.68 25.35
C THR A 505 6.18 -87.44 25.61
N GLY A 506 6.25 -86.51 24.66
CA GLY A 506 7.17 -85.37 24.70
C GLY A 506 8.63 -85.75 24.41
N GLU A 507 8.90 -86.99 24.03
CA GLU A 507 10.25 -87.49 23.77
C GLU A 507 10.82 -86.91 22.47
N VAL A 508 12.06 -86.41 22.52
CA VAL A 508 12.82 -85.98 21.34
C VAL A 508 13.45 -87.22 20.71
N VAL A 509 12.96 -87.59 19.54
CA VAL A 509 13.36 -88.81 18.82
C VAL A 509 14.53 -88.55 17.87
N LEU A 510 14.57 -87.36 17.28
CA LEU A 510 15.66 -86.90 16.44
C LEU A 510 15.99 -85.46 16.80
N ASP A 511 17.29 -85.18 16.83
CA ASP A 511 17.84 -83.85 17.07
C ASP A 511 19.06 -83.66 16.15
N ARG A 512 18.95 -82.74 15.20
CA ARG A 512 19.96 -82.47 14.18
C ARG A 512 20.24 -81.00 14.14
N ILE A 513 21.52 -80.64 14.22
CA ILE A 513 22.00 -79.26 14.09
C ILE A 513 22.88 -79.16 12.87
N ARG A 514 22.64 -78.16 12.03
CA ARG A 514 23.47 -77.81 10.88
C ARG A 514 23.88 -76.34 10.94
N ASN A 515 25.08 -76.05 10.44
CA ASN A 515 25.58 -74.69 10.34
C ASN A 515 25.26 -74.10 8.97
N LEU A 516 24.92 -72.82 8.93
CA LEU A 516 24.67 -72.06 7.72
C LEU A 516 25.49 -70.77 7.80
N ASP A 517 26.61 -70.74 7.08
CA ASP A 517 27.61 -69.66 7.16
C ASP A 517 27.08 -68.33 6.63
N THR A 518 26.29 -68.38 5.56
CA THR A 518 25.68 -67.19 4.95
C THR A 518 24.29 -67.53 4.42
N LEU A 519 23.34 -66.61 4.63
CA LEU A 519 22.00 -66.65 4.05
C LEU A 519 21.68 -65.27 3.49
N ASN A 520 21.37 -65.20 2.20
CA ASN A 520 21.02 -63.98 1.49
C ASN A 520 19.82 -64.27 0.57
N GLY A 521 18.62 -63.84 0.97
CA GLY A 521 17.38 -64.26 0.32
C GLY A 521 17.00 -65.68 0.73
N ASP A 522 16.63 -66.53 -0.24
CA ASP A 522 16.12 -67.89 -0.01
C ASP A 522 17.24 -68.94 0.02
N ALA A 523 17.20 -69.84 1.01
CA ALA A 523 18.03 -71.03 1.08
C ALA A 523 17.46 -72.16 0.20
N PRO A 524 18.31 -73.06 -0.33
CA PRO A 524 17.85 -74.35 -0.85
C PRO A 524 17.04 -75.13 0.19
N GLU A 525 16.02 -75.85 -0.26
CA GLU A 525 15.25 -76.76 0.60
C GLU A 525 16.16 -77.86 1.17
N HIS A 526 15.99 -78.14 2.46
CA HIS A 526 16.72 -79.18 3.17
C HIS A 526 15.75 -80.27 3.64
N GLN A 527 16.05 -81.53 3.33
CA GLN A 527 15.21 -82.68 3.67
C GLN A 527 15.96 -83.57 4.66
N GLU A 528 15.37 -83.79 5.85
CA GLU A 528 15.83 -84.79 6.82
C GLU A 528 14.92 -86.02 6.73
N ALA A 529 15.51 -87.16 6.39
CA ALA A 529 14.79 -88.42 6.30
C ALA A 529 14.44 -88.96 7.70
N ILE A 530 13.20 -89.44 7.86
CA ILE A 530 12.68 -90.01 9.09
C ILE A 530 12.47 -91.52 8.90
N ASP A 531 13.23 -92.32 9.65
CA ASP A 531 13.00 -93.75 9.76
C ASP A 531 11.84 -94.02 10.72
N THR A 532 10.75 -94.59 10.18
CA THR A 532 9.54 -94.86 10.96
C THR A 532 9.47 -96.30 11.47
N ALA A 533 10.44 -97.17 11.15
CA ALA A 533 10.40 -98.58 11.54
C ALA A 533 10.43 -98.79 13.06
N GLU A 534 11.15 -97.93 13.77
CA GLU A 534 11.30 -98.00 15.24
C GLU A 534 10.36 -97.06 16.00
N LEU A 535 9.56 -96.26 15.29
CA LEU A 535 8.62 -95.33 15.90
C LEU A 535 7.33 -96.04 16.36
N PRO A 536 6.93 -95.93 17.64
CA PRO A 536 5.61 -96.33 18.08
C PRO A 536 4.49 -95.63 17.26
N PRO A 537 3.32 -96.28 17.09
CA PRO A 537 2.15 -95.59 16.54
C PRO A 537 1.80 -94.38 17.41
N GLY A 538 1.59 -93.23 16.78
CA GLY A 538 1.36 -91.97 17.50
C GLY A 538 1.60 -90.74 16.63
N ASN A 539 1.46 -89.57 17.24
CA ASN A 539 1.63 -88.28 16.57
C ASN A 539 3.05 -87.73 16.79
N TYR A 540 3.67 -87.25 15.71
CA TYR A 540 5.02 -86.70 15.74
C TYR A 540 5.02 -85.30 15.12
N ALA A 541 5.89 -84.41 15.63
CA ALA A 541 6.12 -83.10 15.06
C ALA A 541 7.60 -82.89 14.70
N CYS A 542 7.84 -82.42 13.49
CA CYS A 542 9.09 -81.79 13.08
C CYS A 542 9.07 -80.33 13.57
N LEU A 543 10.06 -79.92 14.35
CA LEU A 543 10.29 -78.53 14.75
C LEU A 543 11.51 -77.99 14.02
N LEU A 544 11.38 -76.81 13.43
CA LEU A 544 12.49 -76.03 12.90
C LEU A 544 12.84 -74.92 13.87
N GLN A 545 14.08 -74.89 14.32
CA GLN A 545 14.60 -73.87 15.21
C GLN A 545 15.89 -73.27 14.65
N ALA A 546 16.18 -72.03 15.00
CA ALA A 546 17.43 -71.38 14.62
C ALA A 546 17.98 -70.49 15.73
N ARG A 547 19.29 -70.26 15.69
CA ARG A 547 19.98 -69.26 16.52
C ARG A 547 21.23 -68.76 15.81
N PRO A 548 21.78 -67.59 16.21
CA PRO A 548 23.14 -67.23 15.87
C PRO A 548 24.10 -68.27 16.44
N ALA A 549 25.11 -68.68 15.68
CA ALA A 549 26.10 -69.61 16.18
C ALA A 549 26.84 -69.01 17.38
N PRO A 550 27.11 -69.79 18.44
CA PRO A 550 27.74 -69.28 19.65
C PRO A 550 29.11 -68.68 19.36
N ASP A 551 29.34 -67.44 19.82
CA ASP A 551 30.66 -66.81 19.79
C ASP A 551 31.60 -67.59 20.75
N PRO A 552 32.73 -68.14 20.27
CA PRO A 552 33.67 -68.87 21.12
C PRO A 552 34.23 -68.05 22.28
N ARG A 553 34.08 -66.71 22.26
CA ARG A 553 34.50 -65.79 23.33
C ARG A 553 33.43 -65.55 24.40
N ARG A 554 32.20 -66.03 24.23
CA ARG A 554 31.09 -65.89 25.19
C ARG A 554 30.68 -67.25 25.75
N LEU A 555 30.99 -67.50 27.02
CA LEU A 555 30.47 -68.66 27.76
C LEU A 555 28.95 -68.52 27.95
N ARG A 556 28.13 -69.15 27.09
CA ARG A 556 26.67 -69.30 27.29
C ARG A 556 26.33 -70.76 27.63
N LYS A 557 25.28 -70.96 28.44
CA LYS A 557 24.69 -72.29 28.69
C LYS A 557 24.12 -72.85 27.39
N ALA A 558 24.34 -74.14 27.13
CA ALA A 558 24.15 -74.77 25.83
C ALA A 558 22.70 -74.82 25.29
N ASP A 559 21.68 -74.63 26.13
CA ASP A 559 20.27 -74.92 25.78
C ASP A 559 19.27 -73.75 25.86
N GLU A 560 19.69 -72.53 26.19
CA GLU A 560 18.81 -71.35 26.18
C GLU A 560 19.24 -70.41 25.05
N ASP A 561 18.53 -70.42 23.91
CA ASP A 561 18.49 -69.38 22.85
C ASP A 561 17.91 -69.91 21.50
N TRP A 562 17.47 -71.17 21.41
CA TRP A 562 16.83 -71.68 20.20
C TRP A 562 15.46 -71.03 19.96
N GLN A 563 15.32 -70.32 18.84
CA GLN A 563 14.03 -69.77 18.41
C GLN A 563 13.33 -70.77 17.49
N THR A 564 12.12 -71.22 17.85
CA THR A 564 11.28 -72.00 16.94
C THR A 564 10.74 -71.12 15.83
N LEU A 565 11.05 -71.47 14.57
CA LEU A 565 10.61 -70.77 13.37
C LEU A 565 9.28 -71.33 12.85
N SER A 566 9.14 -72.66 12.83
CA SER A 566 7.95 -73.36 12.33
C SER A 566 7.89 -74.80 12.84
N TYR A 567 6.73 -75.46 12.70
CA TYR A 567 6.53 -76.88 13.00
C TYR A 567 5.54 -77.53 12.04
N ALA A 568 5.71 -78.82 11.77
CA ALA A 568 4.78 -79.65 10.98
C ALA A 568 4.62 -81.03 11.62
N TYR A 569 3.43 -81.64 11.51
CA TYR A 569 3.13 -82.91 12.18
C TYR A 569 2.77 -84.02 11.19
N PHE A 570 3.07 -85.26 11.57
CA PHE A 570 2.61 -86.45 10.87
C PHE A 570 2.26 -87.56 11.87
N GLN A 571 1.48 -88.54 11.41
CA GLN A 571 1.04 -89.67 12.22
C GLN A 571 1.68 -90.99 11.75
N VAL A 572 2.20 -91.78 12.68
CA VAL A 572 2.62 -93.17 12.42
C VAL A 572 1.48 -94.11 12.79
N VAL A 573 1.05 -94.96 11.85
CA VAL A 573 0.00 -95.96 12.07
C VAL A 573 0.50 -97.38 11.85
N LEU A 574 -0.15 -98.38 12.44
CA LEU A 574 0.16 -99.79 12.18
C LEU A 574 -0.38 -100.23 10.81
N PRO A 575 0.26 -101.22 10.16
CA PRO A 575 -0.29 -101.85 8.96
C PRO A 575 -1.67 -102.45 9.26
N GLN A 576 -2.65 -102.25 8.38
CA GLN A 576 -3.99 -102.80 8.55
C GLN A 576 -3.93 -104.34 8.57
N GLY A 577 -4.24 -104.96 9.72
CA GLY A 577 -4.25 -106.41 9.90
C GLY A 577 -3.77 -106.93 11.26
N ILE A 578 -3.19 -106.08 12.13
CA ILE A 578 -2.78 -106.47 13.48
C ILE A 578 -3.67 -105.76 14.50
N VAL A 579 -4.55 -106.53 15.17
CA VAL A 579 -5.30 -106.10 16.35
C VAL A 579 -4.41 -106.37 17.56
N GLU A 580 -3.87 -105.34 18.19
CA GLU A 580 -3.34 -105.48 19.57
C GLU A 580 -4.52 -105.64 20.55
N PRO A 581 -4.37 -106.45 21.62
CA PRO A 581 -5.45 -106.71 22.55
C PRO A 581 -5.82 -105.45 23.33
N LEU A 582 -7.13 -105.16 23.34
CA LEU A 582 -7.79 -104.16 24.17
C LEU A 582 -7.36 -104.26 25.64
N ALA A 583 -6.68 -103.23 26.14
CA ALA A 583 -6.69 -102.86 27.55
C ALA A 583 -7.40 -101.51 27.69
N VAL A 584 -8.58 -101.52 28.30
CA VAL A 584 -9.39 -100.34 28.66
C VAL A 584 -9.82 -100.54 30.12
N PRO A 585 -10.05 -99.50 30.93
CA PRO A 585 -9.10 -98.51 31.43
C PRO A 585 -9.15 -98.45 32.98
N LEU A 586 -8.24 -97.73 33.63
CA LEU A 586 -8.52 -97.14 34.93
C LEU A 586 -8.35 -95.63 34.79
N LEU A 587 -9.46 -94.94 34.55
CA LEU A 587 -9.57 -93.52 34.81
C LEU A 587 -9.48 -93.33 36.33
N ASN A 588 -8.49 -92.54 36.77
CA ASN A 588 -8.73 -91.62 37.86
C ASN A 588 -8.09 -90.27 37.52
N SER A 589 -8.92 -89.25 37.69
CA SER A 589 -8.78 -87.87 37.23
C SER A 589 -7.70 -87.09 37.98
N ALA A 590 -6.71 -86.57 37.26
CA ALA A 590 -6.14 -85.24 37.49
C ALA A 590 -5.32 -84.80 36.26
N ASN A 591 -5.62 -83.59 35.77
CA ASN A 591 -4.94 -82.81 34.72
C ASN A 591 -5.36 -83.03 33.27
N LEU A 592 -6.49 -82.39 32.92
CA LEU A 592 -6.81 -81.97 31.56
C LEU A 592 -7.19 -80.48 31.61
N ALA A 593 -6.30 -79.59 31.17
CA ALA A 593 -6.64 -78.26 30.65
C ALA A 593 -5.38 -77.56 30.10
N LEU A 594 -4.89 -78.02 28.95
CA LEU A 594 -4.09 -77.17 28.06
C LEU A 594 -4.31 -77.60 26.61
N LEU A 595 -5.32 -77.02 25.96
CA LEU A 595 -5.26 -76.45 24.61
C LEU A 595 -6.68 -76.08 24.18
N ILE A 596 -6.89 -74.80 23.89
CA ILE A 596 -7.54 -74.31 22.67
C ILE A 596 -7.42 -72.78 22.67
N LEU A 597 -6.78 -72.29 21.60
CA LEU A 597 -6.91 -70.97 20.97
C LEU A 597 -6.38 -69.71 21.68
N MET A 598 -5.17 -69.34 21.24
CA MET A 598 -4.93 -67.98 20.76
C MET A 598 -5.98 -67.60 19.71
N THR A 599 -6.71 -66.50 19.91
CA THR A 599 -6.97 -65.51 18.85
C THR A 599 -7.48 -64.18 19.42
N VAL A 600 -6.78 -63.11 19.03
CA VAL A 600 -7.23 -61.70 18.91
C VAL A 600 -7.64 -60.95 20.18
N TRP A 601 -6.73 -60.06 20.62
CA TRP A 601 -7.07 -58.86 21.39
C TRP A 601 -7.20 -57.69 20.40
N ILE A 602 -8.44 -57.24 20.13
CA ILE A 602 -8.70 -55.84 19.79
C ILE A 602 -9.54 -55.29 20.94
N GLY A 603 -8.90 -54.46 21.76
CA GLY A 603 -9.57 -53.69 22.80
C GLY A 603 -10.22 -52.45 22.20
N LEU A 604 -11.56 -52.41 22.22
CA LEU A 604 -12.32 -51.16 22.24
C LEU A 604 -12.78 -50.94 23.69
N ARG A 605 -12.15 -49.98 24.36
CA ARG A 605 -12.62 -49.45 25.65
C ARG A 605 -13.89 -48.62 25.40
N HIS A 606 -15.01 -49.04 25.94
CA HIS A 606 -16.08 -48.13 26.33
C HIS A 606 -16.35 -48.24 27.83
N ARG A 607 -16.27 -47.08 28.47
CA ARG A 607 -16.57 -46.86 29.89
C ARG A 607 -18.04 -47.17 30.14
N THR A 608 -18.30 -47.99 31.16
CA THR A 608 -19.49 -47.94 31.99
C THR A 608 -19.68 -46.54 32.58
N VAL A 609 -20.95 -46.10 32.74
CA VAL A 609 -21.49 -45.53 34.00
C VAL A 609 -23.01 -45.31 33.85
N THR A 610 -23.75 -46.11 34.63
CA THR A 610 -25.03 -45.84 35.34
C THR A 610 -26.26 -45.29 34.60
N HIS A 611 -27.33 -46.10 34.61
CA HIS A 611 -28.70 -45.62 34.80
C HIS A 611 -28.91 -45.15 36.25
N PRO A 612 -29.72 -44.11 36.48
CA PRO A 612 -31.05 -44.38 37.03
C PRO A 612 -32.19 -43.54 36.43
N GLN A 613 -33.36 -44.19 36.44
CA GLN A 613 -34.75 -43.73 36.50
C GLN A 613 -35.16 -42.25 36.27
N GLY A 614 -36.27 -42.09 35.52
CA GLY A 614 -37.30 -41.08 35.79
C GLY A 614 -37.73 -40.26 34.56
N GLY A 615 -38.89 -40.58 33.96
CA GLY A 615 -39.61 -39.66 33.05
C GLY A 615 -40.38 -38.56 33.82
N PRO A 616 -41.38 -37.86 33.24
CA PRO A 616 -41.77 -37.77 31.82
C PRO A 616 -42.01 -36.33 31.29
N ARG A 617 -42.20 -36.21 29.97
CA ARG A 617 -43.05 -35.22 29.25
C ARG A 617 -42.92 -33.71 29.60
N ARG A 618 -42.35 -32.95 28.66
CA ARG A 618 -43.10 -32.02 27.79
C ARG A 618 -42.27 -31.67 26.57
#